data_AF-A0A1Z5IHG2-F1
#
_entry.id   AF-A0A1Z5IHG2-F1
#
_cell.length_a   1.000
_cell.length_b   1.000
_cell.length_c   1.000
_cell.angle_alpha   90.00
_cell.angle_beta   90.00
_cell.angle_gamma   90.00
#
_symmetry.space_group_name_H-M   'P 1'
#
loop_
_entity.id
_entity.type
_entity.pdbx_description
1 polymer ?
#
loop_
_entity_poly.entity_id
_entity_poly.type
_entity_poly.pdbx_seq_one_letter_code
_entity_poly.pdbx_strand_id
1 'polypeptide(L)'
;MKLRKYVLLGAAGLVLGTGIPFAQSTAGASTYHSIPSSMRGYYISSSNQAMWLRKHTITDAIPQGDADSFHISRINHNGHHYTIHASVYMGNTVHVTYRLNRYAKNKFSYRGRYFHKVSKSHYYYYVNH
;
A
#
# COMPACT_ATOMS: atom_id res chain seq x y z
N MET A 1 -66.13 -8.01 -27.96
CA MET A 1 -64.67 -7.96 -27.73
C MET A 1 -64.21 -9.36 -27.32
N LYS A 2 -63.32 -9.96 -28.10
CA LYS A 2 -62.99 -11.39 -28.14
C LYS A 2 -61.56 -11.64 -27.61
N LEU A 3 -61.44 -12.75 -26.87
CA LEU A 3 -60.27 -13.63 -26.60
C LEU A 3 -58.99 -13.03 -25.98
N ARG A 4 -58.57 -13.43 -24.77
CA ARG A 4 -58.15 -14.75 -24.23
C ARG A 4 -56.63 -15.00 -24.39
N LYS A 5 -56.01 -15.18 -23.22
CA LYS A 5 -54.95 -16.13 -22.84
C LYS A 5 -53.61 -16.06 -23.60
N TYR A 6 -52.61 -15.61 -22.86
CA TYR A 6 -51.19 -15.82 -23.09
C TYR A 6 -50.86 -17.33 -23.06
N VAL A 7 -50.26 -17.81 -24.15
CA VAL A 7 -49.70 -19.15 -24.32
C VAL A 7 -48.29 -18.96 -24.87
N LEU A 8 -47.34 -19.38 -24.02
CA LEU A 8 -46.10 -20.07 -24.30
C LEU A 8 -45.10 -19.52 -25.35
N LEU A 9 -43.87 -19.40 -24.84
CA LEU A 9 -42.58 -19.78 -25.44
C LEU A 9 -42.04 -19.04 -26.67
N GLY A 10 -40.71 -18.86 -26.62
CA GLY A 10 -39.85 -18.62 -27.78
C GLY A 10 -38.82 -17.53 -27.45
N ALA A 11 -37.72 -17.86 -26.80
CA ALA A 11 -36.47 -18.34 -27.41
C ALA A 11 -35.70 -17.27 -28.21
N ALA A 12 -34.48 -17.02 -27.73
CA ALA A 12 -33.29 -16.54 -28.43
C ALA A 12 -33.40 -15.25 -29.27
N GLY A 13 -32.90 -14.15 -28.69
CA GLY A 13 -32.35 -13.03 -29.44
C GLY A 13 -30.92 -12.77 -28.98
N LEU A 14 -29.93 -13.28 -29.71
CA LEU A 14 -28.58 -12.75 -29.74
C LEU A 14 -28.68 -11.28 -30.19
N VAL A 15 -28.76 -10.37 -29.23
CA VAL A 15 -28.63 -8.94 -29.52
C VAL A 15 -27.23 -8.54 -29.15
N LEU A 16 -26.44 -8.27 -30.19
CA LEU A 16 -25.22 -7.48 -30.17
C LEU A 16 -25.56 -6.09 -29.59
N GLY A 17 -25.62 -6.04 -28.26
CA GLY A 17 -25.85 -4.81 -27.51
C GLY A 17 -24.52 -4.14 -27.23
N THR A 18 -24.39 -2.92 -27.72
CA THR A 18 -23.40 -1.90 -27.37
C THR A 18 -23.15 -1.85 -25.85
N GLY A 19 -22.26 -2.71 -25.36
CA GLY A 19 -21.89 -2.80 -23.96
C GLY A 19 -20.84 -1.77 -23.63
N ILE A 20 -21.29 -0.65 -23.05
CA ILE A 20 -20.61 0.25 -22.11
C ILE A 20 -19.07 0.24 -22.23
N PRO A 21 -18.41 1.34 -22.65
CA PRO A 21 -16.98 1.44 -22.42
C PRO A 21 -16.77 1.37 -20.91
N PHE A 22 -16.30 0.23 -20.43
CA PHE A 22 -15.63 0.16 -19.14
C PHE A 22 -14.44 1.10 -19.29
N ALA A 23 -14.64 2.36 -18.87
CA ALA A 23 -13.56 3.27 -18.60
C ALA A 23 -12.78 2.61 -17.49
N GLN A 24 -11.80 1.79 -17.86
CA GLN A 24 -10.80 1.27 -16.98
C GLN A 24 -10.12 2.52 -16.44
N SER A 25 -10.53 2.95 -15.25
CA SER A 25 -9.88 4.01 -14.51
C SER A 25 -8.48 3.48 -14.21
N THR A 26 -7.56 3.70 -15.14
CA THR A 26 -6.14 3.67 -14.86
C THR A 26 -5.93 4.89 -13.96
N ALA A 27 -6.21 4.71 -12.67
CA ALA A 27 -5.79 5.63 -11.64
C ALA A 27 -4.28 5.80 -11.85
N GLY A 28 -3.90 6.92 -12.47
CA GLY A 28 -2.52 7.19 -12.83
C GLY A 28 -1.71 7.06 -11.56
N ALA A 29 -0.79 6.10 -11.54
CA ALA A 29 0.06 5.88 -10.38
C ALA A 29 0.80 7.18 -10.12
N SER A 30 0.42 7.89 -9.06
CA SER A 30 1.10 9.14 -8.70
C SER A 30 2.50 8.77 -8.25
N THR A 31 3.49 9.20 -9.02
CA THR A 31 4.91 9.02 -8.76
C THR A 31 5.39 10.13 -7.82
N TYR A 32 5.54 9.81 -6.54
CA TYR A 32 6.16 10.71 -5.57
C TYR A 32 7.65 10.36 -5.41
N HIS A 33 8.48 11.37 -5.18
CA HIS A 33 9.88 11.17 -4.76
C HIS A 33 10.05 11.23 -3.22
N SER A 34 8.93 11.27 -2.49
CA SER A 34 8.96 11.39 -1.02
C SER A 34 7.72 10.81 -0.35
N ILE A 35 7.87 10.26 0.85
CA ILE A 35 6.76 9.74 1.66
C ILE A 35 5.77 10.87 1.94
N PRO A 36 4.46 10.68 1.73
CA PRO A 36 3.45 11.66 2.11
C PRO A 36 3.53 12.03 3.60
N SER A 37 3.32 13.30 3.94
CA SER A 37 3.41 13.78 5.32
C SER A 37 2.53 12.98 6.31
N SER A 38 1.36 12.54 5.87
CA SER A 38 0.42 11.72 6.65
C SER A 38 0.97 10.35 7.05
N MET A 39 1.94 9.81 6.30
CA MET A 39 2.60 8.53 6.58
C MET A 39 3.94 8.69 7.32
N ARG A 40 4.49 9.89 7.41
CA ARG A 40 5.80 10.07 8.08
C ARG A 40 5.65 9.86 9.59
N GLY A 41 6.62 9.19 10.21
CA GLY A 41 6.69 8.99 11.65
C GLY A 41 7.26 7.63 12.03
N TYR A 42 7.10 7.32 13.31
CA TYR A 42 7.61 6.10 13.93
C TYR A 42 6.53 5.05 14.01
N TYR A 43 6.85 3.82 13.65
CA TYR A 43 5.93 2.71 13.60
C TYR A 43 6.55 1.48 14.24
N ILE A 44 5.76 0.75 15.01
CA ILE A 44 6.16 -0.56 15.53
C ILE A 44 5.15 -1.60 15.05
N SER A 45 5.65 -2.80 14.81
CA SER A 45 4.87 -3.96 14.39
C SER A 45 4.60 -4.87 15.58
N SER A 46 3.51 -5.62 15.50
CA SER A 46 3.24 -6.72 16.45
C SER A 46 4.25 -7.88 16.37
N SER A 47 5.18 -7.84 15.42
CA SER A 47 6.10 -8.92 15.06
C SER A 47 7.55 -8.43 14.98
N ASN A 48 8.12 -8.12 16.15
CA ASN A 48 9.53 -7.74 16.39
C ASN A 48 10.19 -6.92 15.27
N GLN A 49 9.55 -5.82 14.88
CA GLN A 49 10.05 -4.96 13.80
C GLN A 49 9.56 -3.53 14.04
N ALA A 50 10.40 -2.56 13.72
CA ALA A 50 10.08 -1.15 13.79
C ALA A 50 10.45 -0.46 12.48
N MET A 51 9.69 0.56 12.10
CA MET A 51 9.97 1.36 10.92
C MET A 51 9.88 2.85 11.26
N TRP A 52 10.85 3.62 10.77
CA TRP A 52 10.80 5.08 10.80
C TRP A 52 10.70 5.64 9.38
N LEU A 53 9.52 6.14 9.03
CA LEU A 53 9.23 6.71 7.72
C LEU A 53 9.51 8.21 7.73
N ARG A 54 10.53 8.64 6.96
CA ARG A 54 10.92 10.04 6.78
C ARG A 54 10.60 10.49 5.35
N LYS A 55 10.85 11.78 5.05
CA LYS A 55 10.55 12.36 3.73
C LYS A 55 11.20 11.55 2.59
N HIS A 56 12.50 11.27 2.67
CA HIS A 56 13.27 10.60 1.62
C HIS A 56 13.94 9.31 2.08
N THR A 57 13.61 8.82 3.26
CA THR A 57 14.23 7.60 3.80
C THR A 57 13.22 6.77 4.58
N ILE A 58 13.47 5.46 4.59
CA ILE A 58 12.83 4.49 5.47
C ILE A 58 13.93 3.87 6.29
N THR A 59 13.83 3.94 7.61
CA THR A 59 14.65 3.08 8.48
C THR A 59 13.83 1.85 8.82
N ASP A 60 14.37 0.67 8.54
CA ASP A 60 13.84 -0.62 8.95
C ASP A 60 14.74 -1.15 10.07
N ALA A 61 14.15 -1.49 11.22
CA ALA A 61 14.87 -1.85 12.42
C ALA A 61 14.28 -3.09 13.07
N ILE A 62 15.17 -3.93 13.62
CA ILE A 62 14.80 -5.04 14.49
C ILE A 62 15.12 -4.61 15.92
N PRO A 63 14.17 -4.70 16.87
CA PRO A 63 14.44 -4.46 18.29
C PRO A 63 15.67 -5.23 18.78
N GLN A 64 16.56 -4.53 19.48
CA GLN A 64 17.83 -5.04 19.99
C GLN A 64 18.77 -5.61 18.91
N GLY A 65 18.54 -5.25 17.64
CA GLY A 65 19.33 -5.70 16.49
C GLY A 65 19.70 -4.54 15.57
N ASP A 66 19.92 -4.88 14.30
CA ASP A 66 20.37 -3.92 13.30
C ASP A 66 19.23 -2.99 12.81
N ALA A 67 19.65 -1.84 12.30
CA ALA A 67 18.78 -0.89 11.66
C ALA A 67 19.43 -0.37 10.37
N ASP A 68 18.71 -0.52 9.25
CA ASP A 68 19.15 -0.07 7.94
C ASP A 68 18.31 1.13 7.47
N SER A 69 18.98 2.14 6.91
CA SER A 69 18.32 3.34 6.39
C SER A 69 18.38 3.37 4.87
N PHE A 70 17.23 3.17 4.24
CA PHE A 70 17.06 3.12 2.79
C PHE A 70 16.65 4.48 2.25
N HIS A 71 17.33 4.96 1.22
CA HIS A 71 17.01 6.18 0.49
C HIS A 71 15.95 5.92 -0.58
N ILE A 72 14.93 6.77 -0.63
CA ILE A 72 13.78 6.61 -1.52
C ILE A 72 14.08 7.24 -2.87
N SER A 73 13.93 6.47 -3.94
CA SER A 73 14.05 6.98 -5.32
C SER A 73 12.70 7.31 -5.93
N ARG A 74 11.69 6.47 -5.68
CA ARG A 74 10.36 6.57 -6.27
C ARG A 74 9.31 5.93 -5.38
N ILE A 75 8.11 6.49 -5.37
CA ILE A 75 6.93 5.93 -4.72
C ILE A 75 5.79 5.94 -5.72
N ASN A 76 5.16 4.79 -5.92
CA ASN A 76 3.91 4.68 -6.66
C ASN A 76 2.77 4.50 -5.66
N HIS A 77 1.68 5.25 -5.83
CA HIS A 77 0.50 5.15 -4.98
C HIS A 77 -0.71 4.69 -5.78
N ASN A 78 -1.43 3.70 -5.26
CA ASN A 78 -2.70 3.23 -5.80
C ASN A 78 -3.67 2.89 -4.66
N GLY A 79 -4.67 3.76 -4.44
CA GLY A 79 -5.68 3.58 -3.39
C GLY A 79 -5.08 3.53 -1.99
N HIS A 80 -5.04 2.34 -1.38
CA HIS A 80 -4.45 2.11 -0.06
C HIS A 80 -3.00 1.61 -0.12
N HIS A 81 -2.46 1.38 -1.32
CA HIS A 81 -1.16 0.76 -1.51
C HIS A 81 -0.09 1.79 -1.91
N TYR A 82 1.03 1.76 -1.18
CA TYR A 82 2.25 2.51 -1.48
C TYR A 82 3.35 1.52 -1.86
N THR A 83 3.83 1.60 -3.10
CA THR A 83 5.00 0.86 -3.57
C THR A 83 6.19 1.80 -3.58
N ILE A 84 7.09 1.65 -2.61
CA ILE A 84 8.23 2.55 -2.39
C ILE A 84 9.50 1.83 -2.82
N HIS A 85 10.16 2.35 -3.84
CA HIS A 85 11.47 1.93 -4.29
C HIS A 85 12.53 2.69 -3.50
N ALA A 86 13.42 1.95 -2.86
CA ALA A 86 14.48 2.51 -2.05
C ALA A 86 15.77 1.70 -2.21
N SER A 87 16.88 2.27 -1.77
CA SER A 87 18.17 1.60 -1.77
C SER A 87 19.04 2.00 -0.59
N VAL A 88 19.95 1.12 -0.20
CA VAL A 88 20.99 1.36 0.81
C VAL A 88 22.34 0.95 0.24
N TYR A 89 23.40 1.61 0.65
CA TYR A 89 24.77 1.25 0.28
C TYR A 89 25.44 0.49 1.42
N MET A 90 25.85 -0.75 1.16
CA MET A 90 26.51 -1.65 2.11
C MET A 90 27.70 -2.33 1.41
N GLY A 91 28.67 -1.52 0.95
CA GLY A 91 29.73 -1.95 0.04
C GLY A 91 29.27 -2.08 -1.42
N ASN A 92 28.03 -2.53 -1.63
CA ASN A 92 27.29 -2.46 -2.89
C ASN A 92 25.91 -1.81 -2.66
N THR A 93 25.29 -1.31 -3.73
CA THR A 93 23.92 -0.78 -3.67
C THR A 93 22.91 -1.93 -3.63
N VAL A 94 22.17 -2.02 -2.53
CA VAL A 94 21.05 -2.95 -2.37
C VAL A 94 19.76 -2.21 -2.66
N HIS A 95 18.94 -2.73 -3.57
CA HIS A 95 17.63 -2.17 -3.92
C HIS A 95 16.51 -2.96 -3.24
N VAL A 96 15.58 -2.24 -2.62
CA VAL A 96 14.43 -2.81 -1.92
C VAL A 96 13.15 -2.11 -2.38
N THR A 97 12.08 -2.88 -2.53
CA THR A 97 10.73 -2.35 -2.79
C THR A 97 9.82 -2.64 -1.59
N TYR A 98 9.37 -1.59 -0.90
CA TYR A 98 8.38 -1.69 0.17
C TYR A 98 6.98 -1.58 -0.40
N ARG A 99 6.13 -2.57 -0.12
CA ARG A 99 4.70 -2.54 -0.45
C ARG A 99 3.91 -2.33 0.83
N LEU A 100 3.60 -1.08 1.15
CA LEU A 100 2.85 -0.70 2.34
C LEU A 100 1.36 -0.62 2.00
N ASN A 101 0.51 -1.31 2.74
CA ASN A 101 -0.94 -1.22 2.61
C ASN A 101 -1.53 -0.41 3.78
N ARG A 102 -1.89 0.85 3.54
CA ARG A 102 -2.48 1.76 4.52
C ARG A 102 -3.98 1.50 4.65
N TYR A 103 -4.35 0.73 5.66
CA TYR A 103 -5.75 0.38 5.94
C TYR A 103 -6.46 1.33 6.93
N ALA A 104 -5.74 2.17 7.67
CA ALA A 104 -6.34 3.16 8.57
C ALA A 104 -5.42 4.39 8.77
N LYS A 105 -5.95 5.41 9.45
CA LYS A 105 -5.11 6.52 9.93
C LYS A 105 -4.04 5.95 10.87
N ASN A 106 -2.78 6.35 10.64
CA ASN A 106 -1.64 5.94 11.46
C ASN A 106 -1.37 4.42 11.51
N LYS A 107 -1.92 3.64 10.56
CA LYS A 107 -1.68 2.20 10.48
C LYS A 107 -1.45 1.74 9.05
N PHE A 108 -0.55 0.80 8.86
CA PHE A 108 -0.33 0.13 7.58
C PHE A 108 0.11 -1.32 7.80
N SER A 109 0.09 -2.14 6.76
CA SER A 109 0.72 -3.46 6.78
C SER A 109 1.85 -3.58 5.76
N TYR A 110 2.84 -4.40 6.09
CA TYR A 110 4.00 -4.70 5.24
C TYR A 110 4.41 -6.16 5.48
N ARG A 111 4.53 -6.96 4.41
CA ARG A 111 4.88 -8.39 4.47
C ARG A 111 4.04 -9.18 5.49
N GLY A 112 2.74 -8.91 5.56
CA GLY A 112 1.81 -9.58 6.49
C GLY A 112 1.86 -9.07 7.94
N ARG A 113 2.77 -8.14 8.27
CA ARG A 113 2.89 -7.54 9.60
C ARG A 113 2.10 -6.23 9.68
N TYR A 114 1.50 -5.96 10.83
CA TYR A 114 0.69 -4.77 11.07
C TYR A 114 1.47 -3.75 11.88
N PHE A 115 1.63 -2.57 11.31
CA PHE A 115 2.34 -1.45 11.91
C PHE A 115 1.35 -0.40 12.41
N HIS A 116 1.63 0.12 13.60
CA HIS A 116 0.91 1.25 14.17
C HIS A 116 1.87 2.36 14.53
N LYS A 117 1.44 3.60 14.30
CA LYS A 117 2.24 4.78 14.59
C LYS A 117 2.35 5.00 16.09
N VAL A 118 3.54 5.31 16.56
CA VAL A 118 3.84 5.57 17.98
C VAL A 118 4.59 6.89 18.14
N SER A 119 4.72 7.33 19.40
CA SER A 119 5.58 8.46 19.73
C SER A 119 7.06 8.10 19.53
N LYS A 120 7.91 9.12 19.40
CA LYS A 120 9.36 8.96 19.30
C LYS A 120 9.92 8.18 20.50
N SER A 121 9.51 8.54 21.72
CA SER A 121 9.99 7.88 22.95
C SER A 121 9.64 6.40 23.00
N HIS A 122 8.39 6.05 22.65
CA HIS A 122 7.95 4.66 22.62
C HIS A 122 8.71 3.85 21.55
N TYR A 123 8.95 4.44 20.37
CA TYR A 123 9.78 3.81 19.34
C TYR A 123 11.19 3.50 19.82
N TYR A 124 11.91 4.48 20.39
CA TYR A 124 13.27 4.24 20.86
C TYR A 124 13.31 3.33 22.08
N TYR A 125 12.30 3.34 22.94
CA TYR A 125 12.21 2.34 24.01
C TYR A 125 12.11 0.93 23.41
N TYR A 126 11.15 0.72 22.48
CA TYR A 126 10.90 -0.55 21.81
C TYR A 126 12.08 -1.05 20.96
N VAL A 127 12.84 -0.17 20.31
CA VAL A 127 14.00 -0.60 19.51
C VAL A 127 15.17 -1.01 20.40
N ASN A 128 15.26 -0.48 21.63
CA ASN A 128 16.39 -0.73 22.54
C ASN A 128 16.11 -1.79 23.63
N HIS A 129 14.86 -2.25 23.80
CA HIS A 129 14.43 -3.20 24.83
C HIS A 129 13.55 -4.29 24.23
#